data_AF-A0A170VMZ2-F1
#
_entry.id   AF-A0A170VMZ2-F1
#
_cell.length_a   1.000
_cell.length_b   1.000
_cell.length_c   1.000
_cell.angle_alpha   90.00
_cell.angle_beta   90.00
_cell.angle_gamma   90.00
#
_symmetry.space_group_name_H-M   'P 1'
#
loop_
_entity.id
_entity.type
_entity.pdbx_description
1 polymer ?
#
loop_
_entity_poly.entity_id
_entity_poly.type
_entity_poly.pdbx_seq_one_letter_code
_entity_poly.pdbx_strand_id
1 'polypeptide(L)'
;MYHGIIPKDSTKETIAEERKWRKWADDVLVHTLSPNVYRTKDEALQAFTWFSEVGHWKDLFPVWEQYLVVYVGAFAMWIIGKRLKKKYSLKDDVRQSLYDECNVWLRELKRKGTEFHGGIRPNLADLAVY
;
A
#
# COMPACT_ATOMS: atom_id res chain seq x y z
N MET A 1 24.07 -0.22 -11.75
CA MET A 1 23.50 -1.46 -12.33
C MET A 1 23.42 -2.50 -11.22
N TYR A 2 22.29 -3.20 -11.06
CA TYR A 2 22.14 -4.27 -10.05
C TYR A 2 23.12 -5.42 -10.34
N HIS A 3 24.00 -5.73 -9.39
CA HIS A 3 24.93 -6.86 -9.43
C HIS A 3 24.44 -8.00 -8.52
N GLY A 4 23.15 -8.33 -8.62
CA GLY A 4 22.56 -9.47 -7.90
C GLY A 4 22.71 -10.75 -8.71
N ILE A 5 22.97 -11.87 -8.04
CA ILE A 5 23.00 -13.22 -8.62
C ILE A 5 21.65 -13.43 -9.33
N ILE A 6 21.69 -13.54 -10.66
CA ILE A 6 20.51 -13.84 -11.49
C ILE A 6 20.12 -15.29 -11.20
N PRO A 7 18.91 -15.58 -10.66
CA PRO A 7 18.44 -16.94 -10.51
C PRO A 7 18.57 -17.71 -11.82
N LYS A 8 19.01 -18.97 -11.74
CA LYS A 8 19.41 -19.80 -12.90
C LYS A 8 18.31 -19.96 -13.97
N ASP A 9 17.04 -19.72 -13.60
CA ASP A 9 15.85 -19.82 -14.45
C ASP A 9 15.22 -18.46 -14.81
N SER A 10 15.82 -17.34 -14.43
CA SER A 10 15.26 -15.99 -14.65
C SER A 10 15.81 -15.35 -15.92
N THR A 11 14.92 -15.05 -16.86
CA THR A 11 15.25 -14.31 -18.08
C THR A 11 15.28 -12.80 -17.82
N LYS A 12 15.97 -12.03 -18.67
CA LYS A 12 16.00 -10.56 -18.55
C LYS A 12 14.59 -9.96 -18.58
N GLU A 13 13.70 -10.58 -19.35
CA GLU A 13 12.29 -10.20 -19.49
C GLU A 13 11.54 -10.39 -18.15
N THR A 14 11.70 -11.53 -17.49
CA THR A 14 11.05 -11.78 -16.19
C THR A 14 11.50 -10.82 -15.09
N ILE A 15 12.80 -10.47 -15.06
CA ILE A 15 13.35 -9.49 -14.13
C ILE A 15 12.80 -8.08 -14.42
N ALA A 16 12.66 -7.72 -15.70
CA ALA A 16 12.11 -6.43 -16.10
C ALA A 16 10.62 -6.32 -15.73
N GLU A 17 9.83 -7.38 -15.95
CA GLU A 17 8.43 -7.43 -15.52
C GLU A 17 8.29 -7.31 -14.01
N GLU A 18 9.08 -8.07 -13.23
CA GLU A 18 9.07 -7.97 -11.76
C GLU A 18 9.36 -6.55 -11.29
N ARG A 19 10.42 -5.91 -11.83
CA ARG A 19 10.77 -4.53 -11.46
C ARG A 19 9.66 -3.53 -11.82
N LYS A 20 9.01 -3.72 -12.98
CA LYS A 20 7.90 -2.87 -13.40
C LYS A 20 6.77 -2.92 -12.37
N TRP A 21 6.40 -4.10 -11.91
CA TRP A 21 5.29 -4.27 -10.98
C TRP A 21 5.61 -3.86 -9.55
N ARG A 22 6.85 -4.07 -9.10
CA ARG A 22 7.33 -3.49 -7.84
C ARG A 22 7.26 -1.98 -7.85
N LYS A 23 7.73 -1.36 -8.94
CA LYS A 23 7.63 0.09 -9.11
C LYS A 23 6.18 0.56 -9.14
N TRP A 24 5.29 -0.17 -9.80
CA TRP A 24 3.85 0.15 -9.80
C TRP A 24 3.23 0.07 -8.40
N ALA A 25 3.59 -0.94 -7.59
CA ALA A 25 3.11 -1.05 -6.22
C ALA A 25 3.47 0.21 -5.39
N ASP A 26 4.72 0.65 -5.48
CA ASP A 26 5.23 1.81 -4.75
C ASP A 26 4.76 3.16 -5.32
N ASP A 27 4.66 3.31 -6.65
CA ASP A 27 4.34 4.60 -7.29
C ASP A 27 2.83 4.82 -7.49
N VAL A 28 2.02 3.75 -7.45
CA VAL A 28 0.58 3.81 -7.77
C VAL A 28 -0.26 3.21 -6.65
N LEU A 29 -0.07 1.93 -6.33
CA LEU A 29 -0.96 1.20 -5.42
C LEU A 29 -0.97 1.85 -4.02
N VAL A 30 0.21 2.12 -3.45
CA VAL A 30 0.32 2.71 -2.10
C VAL A 30 -0.37 4.08 -1.98
N HIS A 31 -0.42 4.84 -3.07
CA HIS A 31 -1.06 6.16 -3.10
C HIS A 31 -2.59 6.08 -3.04
N THR A 32 -3.18 4.91 -3.28
CA THR A 32 -4.60 4.65 -3.03
C THR A 32 -4.88 4.24 -1.57
N LEU A 33 -3.90 3.69 -0.85
CA LEU A 33 -4.10 3.18 0.52
C LEU A 33 -4.34 4.29 1.54
N SER A 34 -3.43 5.27 1.62
CA SER A 34 -3.54 6.37 2.61
C SER A 34 -4.89 7.11 2.52
N PRO A 35 -5.37 7.53 1.33
CA PRO A 35 -6.68 8.16 1.22
C PRO A 35 -7.86 7.26 1.61
N ASN A 36 -7.72 5.94 1.49
CA ASN A 36 -8.75 4.97 1.88
C ASN A 36 -8.85 4.81 3.40
N VAL A 37 -7.72 4.63 4.09
CA VAL A 37 -7.70 4.43 5.55
C VAL A 37 -8.05 5.71 6.33
N TYR A 38 -7.82 6.90 5.73
CA TYR A 38 -8.13 8.20 6.34
C TYR A 38 -9.35 8.91 5.71
N ARG A 39 -10.23 8.18 5.01
CA ARG A 39 -11.33 8.76 4.23
C ARG A 39 -12.34 9.51 5.12
N THR A 40 -12.73 8.91 6.24
CA THR A 40 -13.60 9.53 7.25
C THR A 40 -12.84 9.80 8.55
N LYS A 41 -13.41 10.62 9.43
CA LYS A 41 -12.80 10.90 10.74
C LYS A 41 -12.72 9.64 11.61
N ASP A 42 -13.76 8.82 11.57
CA ASP A 42 -13.84 7.58 12.35
C ASP A 42 -12.84 6.54 11.84
N GLU A 43 -12.73 6.37 10.52
CA GLU A 43 -11.71 5.49 9.91
C GLU A 43 -10.29 5.98 10.27
N ALA A 44 -10.04 7.29 10.22
CA ALA A 44 -8.74 7.84 10.60
C ALA A 44 -8.42 7.64 12.08
N LEU A 45 -9.41 7.81 12.97
CA LEU A 45 -9.24 7.55 14.40
C LEU A 45 -8.95 6.08 14.65
N GLN A 46 -9.70 5.18 14.00
CA GLN A 46 -9.49 3.74 14.09
C GLN A 46 -8.07 3.34 13.64
N ALA A 47 -7.57 3.92 12.55
CA ALA A 47 -6.20 3.67 12.07
C ALA A 47 -5.15 4.08 13.11
N PHE A 48 -5.31 5.26 13.73
CA PHE A 48 -4.37 5.73 14.76
C PHE A 48 -4.46 4.96 16.06
N THR A 49 -5.66 4.55 16.48
CA THR A 49 -5.83 3.65 17.62
C THR A 49 -5.12 2.33 17.36
N TRP A 50 -5.27 1.76 16.17
CA TRP A 50 -4.56 0.56 15.77
C TRP A 50 -3.03 0.76 15.77
N PHE A 51 -2.52 1.88 15.23
CA PHE A 51 -1.08 2.21 15.31
C PHE A 51 -0.57 2.29 16.75
N SER A 52 -1.37 2.87 17.66
CA SER A 52 -1.02 2.94 19.07
C SER A 52 -0.94 1.57 19.73
N GLU A 53 -1.79 0.62 19.32
CA GLU A 53 -1.80 -0.75 19.84
C GLU A 53 -0.63 -1.57 19.30
N VAL A 54 -0.47 -1.65 17.97
CA VAL A 54 0.60 -2.46 17.35
C VAL A 54 1.99 -1.86 17.52
N GLY A 55 2.06 -0.54 17.68
CA GLY A 55 3.30 0.17 18.00
C GLY A 55 3.70 0.07 19.46
N HIS A 56 2.90 -0.60 20.31
CA HIS A 56 3.13 -0.73 21.75
C HIS A 56 3.35 0.63 22.45
N TRP A 57 2.64 1.68 22.02
CA TRP A 57 2.85 3.03 22.54
C TRP A 57 2.55 3.14 24.03
N LYS A 58 1.71 2.24 24.56
CA LYS A 58 1.43 2.11 26.00
C LYS A 58 2.69 1.87 26.83
N ASP A 59 3.67 1.18 26.27
CA ASP A 59 4.92 0.83 26.94
C ASP A 59 6.02 1.88 26.71
N LEU A 60 5.83 2.77 25.74
CA LEU A 60 6.84 3.72 25.26
C LEU A 60 6.56 5.17 25.66
N PHE A 61 5.29 5.56 25.78
CA PHE A 61 4.87 6.95 25.97
C PHE A 61 3.88 7.10 27.13
N PRO A 62 3.85 8.26 27.81
CA PRO A 62 2.76 8.62 28.72
C PRO A 62 1.38 8.59 28.03
N VAL A 63 0.35 8.23 28.79
CA VAL A 63 -1.03 8.10 28.30
C VAL A 63 -1.54 9.38 27.61
N TRP A 64 -1.18 10.55 28.12
CA TRP A 64 -1.60 11.83 27.54
C TRP A 64 -0.97 12.10 26.17
N GLU A 65 0.29 11.69 25.96
CA GLU A 65 0.99 11.81 24.66
C GLU A 65 0.36 10.87 23.64
N GLN A 66 0.02 9.64 24.06
CA GLN A 66 -0.69 8.69 23.20
C GLN A 66 -2.03 9.26 22.72
N TYR A 67 -2.84 9.80 23.63
CA TYR A 67 -4.11 10.42 23.25
C TYR A 67 -3.89 11.62 22.33
N LEU A 68 -2.90 12.46 22.60
CA LEU A 68 -2.58 13.60 21.74
C LEU A 68 -2.25 13.11 20.32
N VAL A 69 -1.33 12.15 20.16
CA VAL A 69 -0.94 11.62 18.84
C VAL A 69 -2.12 10.94 18.15
N VAL A 70 -2.93 10.17 18.87
CA VAL A 70 -4.10 9.50 18.29
C VAL A 70 -5.11 10.51 17.77
N TYR A 71 -5.56 11.46 18.60
CA TYR A 71 -6.64 12.38 18.20
C TYR A 71 -6.15 13.47 17.23
N VAL A 72 -5.01 14.10 17.52
CA VAL A 72 -4.46 15.17 16.67
C VAL A 72 -3.88 14.58 15.38
N GLY A 73 -3.19 13.45 15.46
CA GLY A 73 -2.65 12.74 14.31
C GLY A 73 -3.75 12.24 13.37
N ALA A 74 -4.79 11.61 13.90
CA ALA A 74 -5.94 11.18 13.10
C ALA A 74 -6.61 12.36 12.38
N PHE A 75 -6.82 13.48 13.07
CA PHE A 75 -7.40 14.68 12.46
C PHE A 75 -6.50 15.26 11.36
N ALA A 76 -5.19 15.33 11.60
CA ALA A 76 -4.23 15.78 10.59
C ALA A 76 -4.22 14.84 9.37
N MET A 77 -4.23 13.53 9.59
CA MET A 77 -4.21 12.54 8.52
C MET A 77 -5.52 12.51 7.72
N TRP A 78 -6.67 12.77 8.34
CA TRP A 78 -7.93 12.98 7.63
C TRP A 78 -7.86 14.16 6.65
N ILE A 79 -7.24 15.28 7.05
CA ILE A 79 -7.02 16.43 6.16
C ILE A 79 -6.03 16.08 5.05
N ILE A 80 -4.93 15.40 5.38
CA ILE A 80 -3.92 14.96 4.42
C ILE A 80 -4.53 13.97 3.42
N GLY A 81 -5.35 13.02 3.86
CA GLY A 81 -6.05 12.05 3.01
C GLY A 81 -6.89 12.74 1.93
N LYS A 82 -7.60 13.83 2.29
CA LYS A 82 -8.33 14.65 1.31
C LYS A 82 -7.41 15.38 0.32
N ARG A 83 -6.25 15.87 0.77
CA ARG A 83 -5.26 16.49 -0.10
C ARG A 83 -4.63 15.47 -1.05
N LEU A 84 -4.33 14.27 -0.56
CA LEU A 84 -3.78 13.17 -1.37
C LEU A 84 -4.81 12.69 -2.40
N LYS A 85 -6.09 12.57 -2.03
CA LYS A 85 -7.20 12.31 -2.98
C LYS A 85 -7.15 13.26 -4.16
N LYS A 86 -7.02 14.57 -3.89
CA LYS A 86 -6.92 15.59 -4.95
C LYS A 86 -5.60 15.52 -5.72
N LYS A 87 -4.48 15.32 -5.03
CA LYS A 87 -3.13 15.27 -5.63
C LYS A 87 -3.01 14.13 -6.64
N TYR A 88 -3.52 12.96 -6.30
CA TYR A 88 -3.46 11.76 -7.15
C TYR A 88 -4.68 11.59 -8.05
N SER A 89 -5.55 12.61 -8.14
CA SER A 89 -6.75 12.60 -8.97
C SER A 89 -7.62 11.36 -8.76
N LEU A 90 -7.76 10.92 -7.51
CA LEU A 90 -8.57 9.76 -7.17
C LEU A 90 -10.06 10.07 -7.37
N LYS A 91 -10.84 9.02 -7.63
CA LYS A 91 -12.30 9.10 -7.77
C LYS A 91 -12.95 9.62 -6.51
N ASP A 92 -14.21 10.04 -6.64
CA ASP A 92 -14.94 10.59 -5.50
C ASP A 92 -15.09 9.61 -4.35
N ASP A 93 -15.42 8.37 -4.70
CA ASP A 93 -15.21 7.22 -3.85
C ASP A 93 -13.78 6.68 -4.05
N VAL A 94 -12.91 6.96 -3.08
CA VAL A 94 -11.52 6.47 -3.05
C VAL A 94 -11.43 4.94 -3.02
N ARG A 95 -12.48 4.25 -2.58
CA ARG A 95 -12.51 2.77 -2.60
C ARG A 95 -12.56 2.25 -4.02
N GLN A 96 -13.29 2.91 -4.91
CA GLN A 96 -13.29 2.53 -6.32
C GLN A 96 -11.89 2.67 -6.93
N SER A 97 -11.15 3.72 -6.62
CA SER A 97 -9.77 3.85 -7.10
C SER A 97 -8.88 2.71 -6.61
N LEU A 98 -9.02 2.27 -5.35
CA LEU A 98 -8.30 1.10 -4.86
C LEU A 98 -8.71 -0.17 -5.62
N TYR A 99 -10.02 -0.40 -5.80
CA TYR A 99 -10.51 -1.57 -6.53
C TYR A 99 -10.07 -1.58 -8.00
N ASP A 100 -10.03 -0.43 -8.65
CA ASP A 100 -9.53 -0.30 -10.02
C ASP A 100 -8.05 -0.72 -10.11
N GLU A 101 -7.21 -0.28 -9.18
CA GLU A 101 -5.79 -0.68 -9.13
C GLU A 101 -5.63 -2.16 -8.76
N CYS A 102 -6.43 -2.70 -7.84
CA CYS A 102 -6.47 -4.15 -7.59
C CYS A 102 -6.87 -4.92 -8.86
N ASN A 103 -7.83 -4.41 -9.64
CA ASN A 103 -8.23 -5.01 -10.91
C ASN A 103 -7.14 -4.91 -11.99
N VAL A 104 -6.26 -3.90 -11.95
CA VAL A 104 -5.07 -3.84 -12.81
C VAL A 104 -4.15 -5.01 -12.48
N TRP A 105 -3.86 -5.25 -11.20
CA TRP A 105 -3.04 -6.38 -10.74
C TRP A 105 -3.66 -7.74 -11.08
N LEU A 106 -4.96 -7.93 -10.80
CA LEU A 106 -5.65 -9.19 -11.10
C LEU A 106 -5.71 -9.49 -12.60
N ARG A 107 -5.84 -8.47 -13.45
CA ARG A 107 -5.76 -8.65 -14.91
C ARG A 107 -4.38 -9.11 -15.36
N GLU A 108 -3.32 -8.65 -14.70
CA GLU A 108 -1.96 -9.12 -14.97
C GLU A 108 -1.79 -10.58 -14.57
N LEU A 109 -2.23 -10.96 -13.37
CA LEU A 109 -2.19 -12.36 -12.92
C LEU A 109 -2.96 -13.26 -13.90
N LYS A 110 -4.15 -12.83 -14.34
CA LYS A 110 -4.95 -13.53 -15.34
C LYS A 110 -4.24 -13.61 -16.70
N ARG A 111 -3.51 -12.56 -17.12
CA ARG A 111 -2.72 -12.55 -18.37
C ARG A 111 -1.59 -13.58 -18.31
N LYS A 112 -0.93 -13.72 -17.16
CA LYS A 112 0.11 -14.74 -16.96
C LYS A 112 -0.46 -16.15 -16.88
N GLY A 113 -1.69 -16.30 -16.37
CA GLY A 113 -2.35 -17.60 -16.22
C GLY A 113 -1.69 -18.50 -15.18
N THR A 114 -0.93 -17.91 -14.25
CA THR A 114 -0.22 -18.58 -13.16
C THR A 114 -0.83 -18.19 -11.82
N GLU A 115 -0.55 -18.98 -10.77
CA GLU A 115 -1.05 -18.72 -9.41
C GLU A 115 -0.53 -17.39 -8.84
N PHE A 116 0.76 -17.13 -9.04
CA PHE A 116 1.42 -15.87 -8.69
C PHE A 116 2.01 -15.22 -9.92
N HIS A 117 2.36 -13.93 -9.85
CA HIS A 117 3.11 -13.26 -10.89
C HIS A 117 4.47 -13.94 -11.12
N GLY A 118 5.08 -14.50 -10.08
CA GLY A 118 6.27 -15.34 -10.13
C GLY A 118 6.07 -16.77 -10.67
N GLY A 119 4.86 -17.17 -11.04
CA GLY A 119 4.55 -18.52 -11.51
C GLY A 119 3.92 -19.37 -10.42
N ILE A 120 4.62 -20.44 -10.01
CA ILE A 120 4.17 -21.38 -8.95
C ILE A 120 4.48 -20.81 -7.55
N ARG A 121 5.50 -19.95 -7.43
CA ARG A 121 5.90 -19.31 -6.18
C ARG A 121 5.83 -17.79 -6.33
N PRO A 122 5.49 -17.04 -5.27
CA PRO A 122 5.50 -15.60 -5.31
C PRO A 122 6.91 -15.07 -5.57
N ASN A 123 7.01 -14.04 -6.42
CA ASN A 123 8.25 -13.29 -6.64
C ASN A 123 8.21 -11.95 -5.88
N LEU A 124 9.21 -11.08 -6.12
CA LEU A 124 9.26 -9.81 -5.41
C LEU A 124 8.15 -8.82 -5.81
N ALA A 125 7.50 -9.01 -6.97
CA ALA A 125 6.33 -8.22 -7.33
C ALA A 125 5.09 -8.67 -6.53
N ASP A 126 4.87 -9.99 -6.41
CA ASP A 126 3.81 -10.54 -5.56
C ASP A 126 3.96 -10.05 -4.11
N LEU A 127 5.19 -10.10 -3.58
CA LEU A 127 5.50 -9.66 -2.22
C LEU A 127 5.42 -8.15 -2.03
N ALA A 128 5.56 -7.34 -3.08
CA ALA A 128 5.41 -5.89 -2.98
C ALA A 128 3.94 -5.46 -3.00
N VAL A 129 3.06 -6.26 -3.61
CA VAL A 129 1.62 -6.00 -3.66
C VAL A 129 0.91 -6.49 -2.40
N TYR A 130 1.40 -7.57 -1.79
CA TYR A 130 0.94 -8.11 -0.52
C TYR A 130 1.29 -7.19 0.66
#